data_AF-A0A510WHR5-F1
#
_entry.id   AF-A0A510WHR5-F1
#
_cell.length_a   1.000
_cell.length_b   1.000
_cell.length_c   1.000
_cell.angle_alpha   90.00
_cell.angle_beta   90.00
_cell.angle_gamma   90.00
#
_symmetry.space_group_name_H-M   'P 1'
#
loop_
_entity.id
_entity.type
_entity.pdbx_description
1 polymer ?
#
loop_
_entity_poly.entity_id
_entity_poly.type
_entity_poly.pdbx_seq_one_letter_code
_entity_poly.pdbx_strand_id
1 'polypeptide(L)' 'MTFYNKNLQYRVTLNTDLNLFIVFDKDNANHVATGVTIEQAVQELKKSL' A
#
# COMPACT_ATOMS: atom_id res chain seq x y z
N MET A 1 1.60 -23.40 14.13
CA MET A 1 2.07 -22.08 14.59
C MET A 1 1.32 -21.02 13.81
N THR A 2 0.48 -20.21 14.45
CA THR A 2 -0.28 -19.14 13.79
C THR A 2 0.47 -17.82 14.00
N PHE A 3 1.11 -17.31 12.96
CA PHE A 3 1.82 -16.03 13.00
C PHE A 3 0.82 -14.89 12.87
N TYR A 4 0.41 -14.31 14.00
CA TYR A 4 -0.35 -13.06 14.01
C TYR A 4 0.61 -11.88 13.82
N ASN A 5 0.95 -11.58 12.57
CA ASN A 5 1.67 -10.35 12.24
C ASN A 5 0.69 -9.17 12.38
N LYS A 6 0.45 -8.75 13.62
CA LYS A 6 -0.47 -7.64 13.99
C LYS A 6 0.03 -6.25 13.57
N ASN A 7 1.11 -6.16 12.80
CA ASN A 7 1.72 -4.90 12.36
C ASN A 7 1.79 -4.79 10.82
N LEU A 8 0.80 -5.35 10.12
CA LEU A 8 0.62 -5.05 8.70
C LEU A 8 0.10 -3.62 8.57
N GLN A 9 1.02 -2.69 8.32
CA GLN A 9 0.73 -1.26 8.23
C GLN A 9 0.04 -0.88 6.91
N TYR A 10 0.30 -1.65 5.84
CA TYR A 10 -0.30 -1.47 4.51
C TYR A 10 -0.05 -2.73 3.68
N ARG A 11 -0.84 -2.93 2.63
CA ARG A 11 -0.64 -3.99 1.62
C ARG A 11 -0.12 -3.36 0.34
N VAL A 12 0.72 -4.08 -0.40
CA VAL A 12 1.32 -3.58 -1.66
C VAL A 12 1.04 -4.58 -2.78
N THR A 13 0.76 -4.08 -3.97
CA THR A 13 0.63 -4.88 -5.20
C THR A 13 1.32 -4.17 -6.35
N LEU A 14 1.95 -4.93 -7.26
CA LEU A 14 2.49 -4.39 -8.51
C LEU A 14 1.41 -4.53 -9.59
N ASN A 15 1.02 -3.40 -10.19
CA ASN A 15 0.27 -3.38 -11.44
C ASN A 15 1.27 -3.51 -12.59
N THR A 16 1.27 -4.64 -13.28
CA THR A 16 2.20 -4.95 -14.37
C THR A 16 1.83 -4.28 -15.69
N ASP A 17 0.58 -3.85 -15.87
CA ASP A 17 0.14 -3.13 -17.06
C ASP A 17 0.69 -1.69 -17.06
N LEU A 18 0.69 -1.06 -15.88
CA LEU A 18 1.16 0.31 -15.67
C LEU A 18 2.59 0.39 -15.11
N ASN A 19 3.14 -0.73 -14.65
CA ASN A 19 4.41 -0.80 -13.90
C ASN A 19 4.43 0.10 -12.66
N LEU A 20 3.32 0.13 -11.91
CA LEU A 20 3.15 0.94 -10.72
C LEU A 20 2.90 0.07 -9.49
N PHE A 21 3.42 0.52 -8.35
CA PHE A 21 3.05 -0.03 -7.06
C PHE A 21 1.76 0.61 -6.57
N ILE A 22 0.83 -0.22 -6.13
CA ILE A 22 -0.43 0.17 -5.50
C ILE A 22 -0.32 -0.19 -4.01
N VAL A 23 -0.51 0.78 -3.14
CA VAL A 23 -0.49 0.62 -1.68
C VAL A 23 -1.90 0.81 -1.15
N PHE A 24 -2.35 -0.14 -0.33
CA PHE A 24 -3.66 -0.14 0.32
C PHE A 24 -3.48 0.13 1.82
N ASP A 25 -4.27 1.07 2.33
CA ASP A 25 -4.38 1.32 3.76
C ASP A 25 -4.92 0.07 4.49
N LYS A 26 -4.45 -0.15 5.72
CA LYS A 26 -4.82 -1.33 6.52
C LYS A 26 -6.25 -1.26 7.06
N ASP A 27 -6.74 -0.05 7.33
CA ASP A 27 -8.03 0.20 7.98
C ASP A 27 -9.12 0.53 6.95
N ASN A 28 -8.74 1.07 5.79
CA ASN A 28 -9.66 1.44 4.73
C ASN A 28 -9.22 0.94 3.35
N ALA A 29 -9.87 -0.12 2.85
CA ALA A 29 -9.58 -0.68 1.53
C ALA A 29 -9.84 0.28 0.35
N ASN A 30 -10.61 1.35 0.57
CA ASN A 30 -10.84 2.40 -0.43
C ASN A 30 -9.78 3.52 -0.38
N HIS A 31 -8.98 3.57 0.69
CA HIS A 31 -7.86 4.49 0.80
C HIS A 31 -6.62 3.81 0.21
N VAL A 32 -6.29 4.22 -1.01
CA VAL A 32 -5.20 3.65 -1.79
C VAL A 32 -4.38 4.74 -2.44
N ALA A 33 -3.11 4.47 -2.68
CA ALA A 33 -2.22 5.35 -3.42
C ALA A 33 -1.31 4.56 -4.35
N THR A 34 -0.75 5.23 -5.34
CA THR A 34 0.13 4.62 -6.34
C THR A 34 1.45 5.37 -6.46
N GLY A 35 2.49 4.68 -6.94
CA GLY A 35 3.82 5.27 -7.14
C GLY A 35 4.73 4.37 -7.98
N VAL A 36 5.79 4.93 -8.56
CA VAL A 36 6.78 4.14 -9.30
C VAL A 36 7.70 3.35 -8.37
N THR A 37 7.78 3.75 -7.10
CA THR A 37 8.34 2.93 -6.01
C THR A 37 7.33 2.76 -4.87
N ILE A 38 7.58 1.77 -4.01
CA ILE A 38 6.73 1.52 -2.83
C ILE A 38 6.77 2.72 -1.88
N GLU A 39 7.95 3.31 -1.67
CA GLU A 39 8.13 4.46 -0.79
C GLU A 39 7.33 5.67 -1.26
N GLN A 40 7.32 5.94 -2.57
CA GLN A 40 6.51 7.00 -3.14
C GLN A 40 5.02 6.73 -2.94
N ALA A 41 4.55 5.52 -3.24
CA ALA A 41 3.16 5.14 -3.04
C ALA A 41 2.74 5.26 -1.56
N VAL A 42 3.62 4.90 -0.62
CA VAL A 42 3.39 5.07 0.83
C VAL A 42 3.37 6.55 1.23
N GLN A 43 4.23 7.39 0.65
CA GLN A 43 4.22 8.84 0.90
C GLN A 43 2.92 9.47 0.40
N GLU A 44 2.46 9.10 -0.80
CA GLU A 44 1.20 9.58 -1.36
C GLU A 44 0.00 9.12 -0.52
N LEU A 45 -0.01 7.87 -0.03
CA LEU A 45 -1.03 7.39 0.89
C LEU A 45 -1.10 8.23 2.18
N LYS A 46 0.06 8.62 2.73
CA LYS A 46 0.13 9.43 3.95
C LYS A 46 -0.28 10.89 3.74
N LYS A 47 -0.15 11.42 2.52
CA LYS A 47 -0.59 12.79 2.17
C LYS A 47 -2.11 12.90 2.05
N SER A 48 -2.78 11.79 1.74
CA SER A 48 -4.23 11.72 1.57
C SER A 48 -5.01 11.46 2.87
N LEU A 49 -4.34 11.57 4.03
CA LEU A 49 -4.93 11.51 5.37
C LEU A 49 -5.62 12.81 5.78
#